data_AF-A0A9N8Z614-F1
#
_entry.id   AF-A0A9N8Z614-F1
#
_cell.length_a   1.000
_cell.length_b   1.000
_cell.length_c   1.000
_cell.angle_alpha   90.00
_cell.angle_beta   90.00
_cell.angle_gamma   90.00
#
_symmetry.space_group_name_H-M   'P 1'
#
loop_
_entity.id
_entity.type
_entity.pdbx_description
1 polymer ?
#
loop_
_entity_poly.entity_id
_entity_poly.type
_entity_poly.pdbx_seq_one_letter_code
_entity_poly.pdbx_strand_id
1 'polypeptide(L)' 'MSTNNDDGKREEIKDLCFHSKFDTKIYCGPDLIYIYNQAHVQYMNKSQHPSAFGRPFSESYPEHFDYVKTTYEK' A
#
# COMPACT_ATOMS: atom_id res chain seq x y z
N MET A 1 6.57 27.06 -33.12
CA MET A 1 5.94 27.38 -31.83
C MET A 1 5.20 26.13 -31.37
N SER A 2 5.77 25.36 -30.44
CA SER A 2 5.10 24.19 -29.88
C SER A 2 3.88 24.64 -29.08
N THR A 3 2.74 24.00 -29.34
CA THR A 3 1.54 24.12 -28.54
C THR A 3 1.83 23.58 -27.13
N ASN A 4 1.58 24.42 -26.13
CA ASN A 4 1.57 24.01 -24.73
C ASN A 4 0.39 23.05 -24.56
N ASN A 5 0.67 21.75 -24.61
CA ASN A 5 -0.26 20.73 -24.15
C ASN A 5 -0.15 20.71 -22.62
N ASP A 6 -0.87 21.62 -21.97
CA ASP A 6 -1.16 21.51 -20.55
C ASP A 6 -2.31 20.50 -20.41
N ASP A 7 -1.99 19.24 -20.76
CA ASP A 7 -2.85 18.11 -20.49
C ASP A 7 -2.72 17.86 -18.99
N GLY A 8 -3.66 18.42 -18.21
CA GLY A 8 -3.79 18.15 -16.78
C GLY A 8 -3.84 16.64 -16.56
N LYS A 9 -2.67 16.04 -16.35
CA LYS A 9 -2.52 14.60 -16.15
C LYS A 9 -3.34 14.26 -14.93
N ARG A 10 -4.45 13.55 -15.13
CA ARG A 10 -5.07 12.79 -14.04
C ARG A 10 -3.97 11.90 -13.52
N GLU A 11 -3.49 12.16 -12.31
CA GLU A 11 -2.67 11.17 -11.62
C GLU A 11 -3.49 9.91 -11.54
N GLU A 12 -2.98 8.84 -12.17
CA GLU A 12 -3.61 7.54 -12.06
C GLU A 12 -3.53 7.11 -10.60
N ILE A 13 -4.56 6.43 -10.10
CA ILE A 13 -4.60 5.95 -8.71
C ILE A 13 -3.34 5.14 -8.36
N LYS A 14 -2.74 4.47 -9.36
CA LYS A 14 -1.48 3.75 -9.20
C LYS A 14 -0.30 4.66 -8.87
N ASP A 15 -0.20 5.81 -9.52
CA ASP A 15 0.86 6.78 -9.26
C ASP A 15 0.71 7.38 -7.87
N LEU A 16 -0.53 7.72 -7.47
CA LEU A 16 -0.80 8.18 -6.12
C LEU A 16 -0.50 7.10 -5.07
N CYS A 17 -0.87 5.84 -5.30
CA CYS A 17 -0.70 4.80 -4.29
C CYS A 17 0.73 4.28 -4.18
N PHE A 18 1.44 4.12 -5.31
CA PHE A 18 2.74 3.44 -5.33
C PHE A 18 3.93 4.38 -5.54
N HIS A 19 3.75 5.49 -6.26
CA HIS A 19 4.83 6.44 -6.58
C HIS A 19 4.80 7.71 -5.71
N SER A 20 3.79 7.85 -4.84
CA SER A 20 3.76 8.91 -3.84
C SER A 20 4.90 8.80 -2.84
N LYS A 21 5.39 9.95 -2.38
CA LYS A 21 6.35 10.08 -1.27
C LYS A 21 5.70 9.90 0.10
N PHE A 22 4.36 9.95 0.15
CA PHE A 22 3.61 9.75 1.38
C PHE A 22 3.42 8.27 1.66
N ASP A 23 3.34 7.92 2.94
CA ASP A 23 3.03 6.57 3.36
C ASP A 23 1.70 6.11 2.75
N THR A 24 1.72 4.97 2.05
CA THR A 24 0.52 4.31 1.54
C THR A 24 0.57 2.83 1.84
N LYS A 25 -0.50 2.34 2.48
CA LYS A 25 -0.80 0.92 2.66
C LYS A 25 -2.27 0.64 2.36
N ILE A 26 -2.53 -0.51 1.78
CA ILE A 26 -3.84 -0.97 1.35
C ILE A 26 -3.98 -2.42 1.84
N TYR A 27 -5.11 -2.70 2.50
CA TYR A 27 -5.55 -4.06 2.78
C TYR A 27 -6.65 -4.40 1.78
N CYS A 28 -6.42 -5.44 0.97
CA CYS A 28 -7.32 -5.78 -0.12
C CYS A 28 -8.02 -7.12 0.12
N GLY A 29 -9.36 -7.11 0.01
CA GLY A 29 -10.19 -8.31 0.12
C GLY A 29 -10.28 -8.90 1.54
N PRO A 30 -10.97 -10.05 1.68
CA PRO A 30 -11.22 -10.69 2.97
C PRO A 30 -9.93 -11.22 3.63
N ASP A 31 -8.92 -11.58 2.84
CA ASP A 31 -7.63 -12.07 3.34
C ASP A 31 -6.67 -10.93 3.73
N LEU A 32 -7.13 -9.67 3.61
CA LEU A 32 -6.34 -8.46 3.88
C LEU A 32 -4.98 -8.51 3.19
N ILE A 33 -4.98 -8.74 1.87
CA ILE A 33 -3.73 -8.76 1.09
C ILE A 33 -3.00 -7.44 1.29
N TYR A 34 -1.74 -7.53 1.74
CA TYR A 34 -1.00 -6.38 2.21
C TYR A 34 -0.18 -5.73 1.10
N ILE A 35 -0.63 -4.55 0.67
CA ILE A 35 -0.05 -3.80 -0.45
C ILE A 35 0.43 -2.46 0.09
N TYR A 36 1.67 -2.08 -0.17
CA TYR A 36 2.25 -0.85 0.37
C TYR A 36 3.33 -0.28 -0.55
N ASN A 37 3.59 1.02 -0.46
CA ASN A 37 4.63 1.67 -1.25
C ASN A 37 5.99 1.68 -0.55
N GLN A 38 7.02 2.16 -1.24
CA GLN A 38 8.37 2.24 -0.68
C GLN A 38 8.45 3.17 0.54
N ALA A 39 7.62 4.21 0.61
CA ALA A 39 7.57 5.12 1.76
C ALA A 39 7.06 4.41 3.03
N HIS A 40 6.23 3.37 2.89
CA HIS A 40 5.74 2.56 4.02
C HIS A 40 6.82 1.69 4.67
N VAL A 41 7.85 1.29 3.90
CA VAL A 41 8.89 0.34 4.34
C VAL A 41 9.62 0.80 5.61
N GLN A 42 9.73 2.11 5.84
CA GLN A 42 10.36 2.66 7.04
C GLN A 42 9.63 2.34 8.35
N TYR A 43 8.34 1.99 8.29
CA TYR A 43 7.50 1.62 9.43
C TYR A 43 7.42 0.10 9.64
N MET A 44 8.00 -0.68 8.73
CA MET A 44 8.01 -2.14 8.78
C MET A 44 9.26 -2.67 9.47
N ASN A 45 9.21 -3.91 9.96
CA ASN A 45 10.44 -4.60 10.33
C ASN A 45 11.27 -4.86 9.07
N LYS A 46 12.59 -4.64 9.16
CA LYS A 46 13.51 -4.80 8.02
C LYS A 46 13.48 -6.19 7.38
N SER A 47 13.10 -7.22 8.14
CA SER A 47 13.00 -8.61 7.66
C SER A 47 11.72 -8.91 6.87
N GLN A 48 10.70 -8.05 6.93
CA GLN A 48 9.39 -8.28 6.31
C GLN A 48 9.30 -7.71 4.89
N HIS A 49 10.05 -6.65 4.57
CA HIS A 49 10.18 -6.21 3.19
C HIS A 49 11.32 -6.97 2.50
N PRO A 50 11.15 -7.47 1.26
CA PRO A 50 9.97 -7.35 0.39
C PRO A 50 8.95 -8.49 0.50
N SER A 51 9.20 -9.51 1.32
CA SER A 51 8.42 -10.76 1.33
C SER A 51 6.95 -10.60 1.74
N ALA A 52 6.60 -9.57 2.50
CA ALA A 52 5.24 -9.27 2.92
C ALA A 52 4.36 -8.65 1.82
N PHE A 53 4.96 -8.06 0.77
CA PHE A 53 4.20 -7.37 -0.27
C PHE A 53 3.34 -8.34 -1.07
N GLY A 54 2.04 -8.10 -1.11
CA GLY A 54 1.06 -8.93 -1.83
C GLY A 54 0.73 -10.24 -1.13
N ARG A 55 1.19 -10.48 0.10
CA ARG A 55 0.81 -11.64 0.91
C ARG A 55 -0.38 -11.31 1.82
N PRO A 56 -1.14 -12.33 2.28
CA PRO A 56 -2.11 -12.12 3.36
C PRO A 56 -1.46 -11.49 4.58
N PHE A 57 -2.11 -10.51 5.20
CA PHE A 57 -1.54 -9.82 6.35
C PHE A 57 -1.27 -10.76 7.53
N SER A 58 -2.10 -11.79 7.71
CA SER A 58 -1.95 -12.84 8.72
C SER A 58 -0.63 -13.63 8.60
N GLU A 59 -0.04 -13.73 7.41
CA GLU A 59 1.24 -14.40 7.23
C GLU A 59 2.43 -13.51 7.56
N SER A 60 2.26 -12.19 7.42
CA SER A 60 3.34 -11.22 7.60
C SER A 60 3.40 -10.66 9.01
N TYR A 61 2.24 -10.42 9.62
CA TYR A 61 2.05 -9.85 10.96
C TYR A 61 0.93 -10.60 11.70
N PRO A 62 1.11 -11.91 11.97
CA PRO A 62 0.09 -12.70 12.66
C PRO A 62 -0.36 -12.09 13.99
N GLU A 63 0.56 -11.45 14.70
CA GLU A 63 0.33 -10.78 15.99
C GLU A 63 -0.59 -9.56 15.91
N HIS A 64 -0.74 -8.97 14.73
CA HIS A 64 -1.57 -7.78 14.49
C HIS A 64 -2.84 -8.08 13.70
N PHE A 65 -3.01 -9.31 13.23
CA PHE A 65 -4.08 -9.66 12.30
C PHE A 65 -5.47 -9.39 12.86
N ASP A 66 -5.77 -9.86 14.08
CA ASP A 66 -7.10 -9.67 14.68
C ASP A 66 -7.44 -8.18 14.90
N TYR A 67 -6.44 -7.39 15.28
CA TYR A 67 -6.61 -5.94 15.44
C TYR A 67 -6.91 -5.25 14.11
N VAL A 68 -6.20 -5.60 13.04
CA VAL A 68 -6.43 -5.02 11.71
C VAL A 68 -7.78 -5.49 11.14
N LYS A 69 -8.07 -6.79 11.24
CA LYS A 69 -9.32 -7.39 10.74
C LYS A 69 -10.57 -6.73 11.35
N THR A 70 -10.58 -6.58 12.67
CA THR A 70 -11.70 -5.93 13.39
C THR A 70 -11.93 -4.47 12.99
N THR A 71 -10.92 -3.78 12.44
CA THR A 71 -11.07 -2.40 11.95
C THR A 71 -11.92 -2.32 10.67
N TYR A 72 -11.94 -3.38 9.86
CA TYR A 72 -12.61 -3.40 8.56
C TYR A 72 -13.93 -4.19 8.55
N GLU A 73 -14.11 -5.15 9.44
CA GLU A 73 -15.33 -5.99 9.53
C GLU A 73 -16.46 -5.37 10.38
N LYS A 74 -16.77 -4.08 10.15
CA LYS A 74 -17.86 -3.39 10.90
C LYS A 74 -19.23 -4.03 10.71
#